data_AF-A0A2R6L352-F1
#
_entry.id   AF-A0A2R6L352-F1
#
_cell.length_a   1.000
_cell.length_b   1.000
_cell.length_c   1.000
_cell.angle_alpha   90.00
_cell.angle_beta   90.00
_cell.angle_gamma   90.00
#
_symmetry.space_group_name_H-M   'P 1'
#
loop_
_entity.id
_entity.type
_entity.pdbx_description
1 polymer ?
#
loop_
_entity_poly.entity_id
_entity_poly.type
_entity_poly.pdbx_seq_one_letter_code
_entity_poly.pdbx_strand_id
1 'polypeptide(L)'
;LVANAVPLVGVLAFGWGLHSLLVVYWVESAVVGTASVAKILRAEGEDDPTELPSMQFNDRSVGSFVGESNRRIATFFVSHNGVFWLVHGLFVGIFPLIFPRMAWTSPRVVAAAAVGLVAYHVVSYRVNFVGQGEFEHSGPVTRMVEPYRRVLVLHLTVIFGAFGVGALGSPVGALVVMVVVKTVLDFRGHWKEHDRARRRASGAVGEPE
;
A
#
# COMPACT_ATOMS: atom_id res chain seq x y z
N LEU A 1 0.24 -5.45 12.85
CA LEU A 1 1.47 -5.85 13.59
C LEU A 1 2.04 -7.19 13.11
N VAL A 2 1.23 -8.25 12.96
CA VAL A 2 1.69 -9.57 12.46
C VAL A 2 2.35 -9.53 11.08
N ALA A 3 1.87 -8.69 10.16
CA ALA A 3 2.43 -8.57 8.81
C ALA A 3 3.89 -8.05 8.76
N ASN A 4 4.35 -7.34 9.79
CA ASN A 4 5.74 -6.87 9.88
C ASN A 4 6.68 -7.93 10.49
N ALA A 5 6.15 -9.01 11.06
CA ALA A 5 6.94 -10.09 11.65
C ALA A 5 7.47 -11.06 10.59
N VAL A 6 6.71 -11.30 9.51
CA VAL A 6 7.11 -12.23 8.44
C VAL A 6 8.44 -11.85 7.76
N PRO A 7 8.68 -10.57 7.38
CA PRO A 7 9.95 -10.14 6.81
C PRO A 7 11.11 -10.30 7.81
N LEU A 8 10.88 -9.93 9.07
CA LEU A 8 11.88 -10.00 10.13
C LEU A 8 12.27 -11.45 10.45
N VAL A 9 11.28 -12.35 10.53
CA VAL A 9 11.50 -13.80 10.70
C VAL A 9 12.19 -14.38 9.46
N GLY A 10 11.82 -13.96 8.26
CA GLY A 10 12.49 -14.34 7.02
C GLY A 10 14.00 -14.02 7.03
N VAL A 11 14.35 -12.82 7.49
CA VAL A 11 15.76 -12.40 7.62
C VAL A 11 16.46 -13.18 8.73
N LEU A 12 15.87 -13.23 9.93
CA LEU A 12 16.53 -13.76 11.13
C LEU A 12 16.62 -15.30 11.17
N ALA A 13 15.58 -15.99 10.70
CA ALA A 13 15.51 -17.45 10.76
C ALA A 13 15.93 -18.16 9.46
N PHE A 14 15.78 -17.48 8.31
CA PHE A 14 15.99 -18.08 6.99
C PHE A 14 17.02 -17.36 6.12
N GLY A 15 17.68 -16.31 6.66
CA GLY A 15 18.75 -15.59 5.98
C GLY A 15 18.29 -14.87 4.70
N TRP A 16 17.03 -14.43 4.64
CA TRP A 16 16.50 -13.78 3.44
C TRP A 16 17.32 -12.53 3.08
N GLY A 17 17.82 -12.51 1.85
CA GLY A 17 18.50 -11.35 1.28
C GLY A 17 17.51 -10.26 0.88
N LEU A 18 18.05 -9.05 0.64
CA LEU A 18 17.25 -7.88 0.27
C LEU A 18 16.34 -8.16 -0.94
N HIS A 19 16.84 -8.78 -2.00
CA HIS A 19 16.03 -9.11 -3.18
C HIS A 19 14.87 -10.06 -2.87
N SER A 20 15.07 -11.04 -1.97
CA SER A 20 13.98 -11.92 -1.54
C SER A 20 12.86 -11.16 -0.87
N LEU A 21 13.19 -10.19 -0.01
CA LEU A 21 12.19 -9.32 0.61
C LEU A 21 11.45 -8.49 -0.45
N LEU A 22 12.17 -7.89 -1.41
CA LEU A 22 11.56 -7.10 -2.48
C LEU A 22 10.54 -7.90 -3.28
N VAL A 23 10.92 -9.12 -3.69
CA VAL A 23 10.03 -10.01 -4.46
C VAL A 23 8.85 -10.49 -3.61
N VAL A 24 9.06 -10.85 -2.36
CA VAL A 24 7.96 -11.27 -1.46
C VAL A 24 6.95 -10.15 -1.26
N TYR A 25 7.43 -8.92 -1.06
CA TYR A 25 6.56 -7.76 -0.93
C TYR A 25 5.84 -7.38 -2.24
N TRP A 26 6.50 -7.56 -3.38
CA TRP A 26 5.88 -7.39 -4.68
C TRP A 26 4.75 -8.41 -4.91
N VAL A 27 4.97 -9.68 -4.53
CA VAL A 27 3.93 -10.72 -4.54
C VAL A 27 2.80 -10.40 -3.56
N GLU A 28 3.14 -9.96 -2.34
CA GLU A 28 2.14 -9.56 -1.35
C GLU A 28 1.23 -8.45 -1.88
N SER A 29 1.80 -7.47 -2.60
CA SER A 29 1.04 -6.38 -3.19
C SER A 29 0.02 -6.88 -4.23
N ALA A 30 0.37 -7.92 -5.00
CA ALA A 30 -0.59 -8.57 -5.91
C ALA A 30 -1.71 -9.27 -5.14
N VAL A 31 -1.37 -10.06 -4.12
CA VAL A 31 -2.35 -10.80 -3.32
C VAL A 31 -3.34 -9.84 -2.63
N VAL A 32 -2.82 -8.77 -2.02
CA VAL A 32 -3.63 -7.71 -1.41
C VAL A 32 -4.51 -7.05 -2.46
N GLY A 33 -3.96 -6.70 -3.62
CA GLY A 33 -4.73 -6.11 -4.73
C GLY A 33 -5.88 -7.00 -5.19
N THR A 34 -5.64 -8.30 -5.39
CA THR A 34 -6.68 -9.27 -5.76
C THR A 34 -7.74 -9.42 -4.67
N ALA A 35 -7.33 -9.49 -3.40
CA ALA A 35 -8.26 -9.54 -2.28
C ALA A 35 -9.12 -8.28 -2.21
N SER A 36 -8.55 -7.10 -2.46
CA SER A 36 -9.29 -5.85 -2.52
C SER A 36 -10.29 -5.80 -3.67
N VAL A 37 -9.94 -6.31 -4.86
CA VAL A 37 -10.90 -6.43 -5.96
C VAL A 37 -12.08 -7.31 -5.56
N ALA A 38 -11.83 -8.46 -4.93
CA ALA A 38 -12.89 -9.35 -4.46
C ALA A 38 -13.78 -8.69 -3.39
N LYS A 39 -13.20 -7.84 -2.53
CA LYS A 39 -13.95 -7.06 -1.53
C LYS A 39 -14.77 -5.94 -2.16
N ILE A 40 -14.19 -5.16 -3.08
CA ILE A 40 -14.87 -4.07 -3.80
C ILE A 40 -16.08 -4.61 -4.57
N LEU A 41 -15.92 -5.72 -5.28
CA LEU A 41 -17.01 -6.31 -6.05
C LEU A 41 -18.17 -6.80 -5.17
N ARG A 42 -17.87 -7.20 -3.92
CA ARG A 42 -18.84 -7.74 -2.97
C ARG A 42 -19.36 -6.71 -1.96
N ALA A 43 -18.82 -5.50 -1.95
CA ALA A 43 -19.20 -4.46 -1.00
C ALA A 43 -20.65 -4.00 -1.28
N GLU A 44 -21.47 -4.00 -0.24
CA GLU A 44 -22.89 -3.60 -0.29
C GLU A 44 -23.16 -2.33 0.54
N GLY A 45 -22.19 -1.88 1.33
CA GLY A 45 -22.28 -0.65 2.11
C GLY A 45 -22.15 0.62 1.25
N GLU A 46 -22.62 1.74 1.80
CA GLU A 46 -22.47 3.07 1.21
C GLU A 46 -21.23 3.79 1.79
N ASP A 47 -20.52 4.54 0.95
CA ASP A 47 -19.41 5.39 1.38
C ASP A 47 -19.89 6.83 1.59
N ASP A 48 -19.50 7.47 2.69
CA ASP A 48 -19.68 8.92 2.88
C ASP A 48 -18.52 9.69 2.23
N PRO A 49 -18.77 10.55 1.22
CA PRO A 49 -17.73 11.37 0.57
C PRO A 49 -16.94 12.27 1.52
N THR A 50 -17.51 12.63 2.66
CA THR A 50 -16.91 13.54 3.65
C THR A 50 -15.91 12.84 4.58
N GLU A 51 -16.04 11.52 4.75
CA GLU A 51 -15.12 10.68 5.53
C GLU A 51 -13.96 10.15 4.69
N LEU A 52 -14.10 10.17 3.36
CA LEU A 52 -13.07 9.68 2.45
C LEU A 52 -11.83 10.60 2.43
N PRO A 53 -10.61 10.02 2.35
CA PRO A 53 -9.39 10.82 2.25
C PRO A 53 -9.41 11.65 0.96
N SER A 54 -8.88 12.87 1.02
CA SER A 54 -8.81 13.80 -0.11
C SER A 54 -7.71 13.43 -1.13
N MET A 55 -7.65 12.16 -1.50
CA MET A 55 -6.73 11.64 -2.50
C MET A 55 -7.32 11.89 -3.89
N GLN A 56 -6.44 12.16 -4.85
CA GLN A 56 -6.82 12.37 -6.24
C GLN A 56 -6.05 11.40 -7.12
N PHE A 57 -6.73 10.77 -8.07
CA PHE A 57 -6.15 9.91 -9.07
C PHE A 57 -6.51 10.46 -10.45
N ASN A 58 -5.50 10.86 -11.23
CA ASN A 58 -5.68 11.43 -12.58
C ASN A 58 -6.76 12.53 -12.61
N ASP A 59 -6.59 13.57 -11.77
CA ASP A 59 -7.50 14.72 -11.64
C ASP A 59 -8.92 14.40 -11.14
N ARG A 60 -9.19 13.15 -10.74
CA ARG A 60 -10.44 12.74 -10.10
C ARG A 60 -10.26 12.53 -8.60
N SER A 61 -11.15 13.10 -7.79
CA SER A 61 -11.17 12.85 -6.36
C SER A 61 -11.69 11.43 -6.06
N VAL A 62 -11.21 10.82 -4.98
CA VAL A 62 -11.75 9.55 -4.47
C VAL A 62 -13.26 9.62 -4.22
N GLY A 63 -13.76 10.76 -3.72
CA GLY A 63 -15.19 10.99 -3.53
C GLY A 63 -16.03 10.94 -4.83
N SER A 64 -15.42 11.18 -6.00
CA SER A 64 -16.13 11.09 -7.29
C SER A 64 -16.56 9.67 -7.66
N PHE A 65 -16.03 8.64 -6.97
CA PHE A 65 -16.41 7.24 -7.18
C PHE A 65 -17.60 6.80 -6.32
N VAL A 66 -18.04 7.62 -5.36
CA VAL A 66 -19.20 7.31 -4.51
C VAL A 66 -20.46 7.26 -5.38
N GLY A 67 -21.25 6.20 -5.25
CA GLY A 67 -22.43 5.95 -6.06
C GLY A 67 -22.15 5.35 -7.45
N GLU A 68 -20.89 5.12 -7.82
CA GLU A 68 -20.57 4.36 -9.02
C GLU A 68 -20.75 2.84 -8.80
N SER A 69 -21.03 2.10 -9.87
CA SER A 69 -21.09 0.64 -9.79
C SER A 69 -19.76 0.02 -9.31
N ASN A 70 -19.83 -1.00 -8.46
CA ASN A 70 -18.66 -1.73 -7.95
C ASN A 70 -17.71 -2.21 -9.06
N ARG A 71 -18.25 -2.60 -10.23
CA ARG A 71 -17.45 -3.02 -11.38
C ARG A 71 -16.60 -1.89 -11.94
N ARG A 72 -17.12 -0.66 -12.00
CA ARG A 72 -16.38 0.51 -12.50
C ARG A 72 -15.26 0.89 -11.55
N ILE A 73 -15.54 0.88 -10.24
CA ILE A 73 -14.55 1.10 -9.17
C ILE A 73 -13.45 0.02 -9.23
N ALA A 74 -13.84 -1.26 -9.33
CA ALA A 74 -12.89 -2.37 -9.44
C ALA A 74 -12.04 -2.30 -10.72
N THR A 75 -12.62 -1.92 -11.86
CA THR A 75 -11.90 -1.78 -13.15
C THR A 75 -10.89 -0.64 -13.10
N PHE A 76 -11.29 0.48 -12.49
CA PHE A 76 -10.39 1.60 -12.24
C PHE A 76 -9.24 1.16 -11.31
N PHE A 77 -9.55 0.48 -10.21
CA PHE A 77 -8.55 -0.05 -9.29
C PHE A 77 -7.57 -1.00 -9.98
N VAL A 78 -8.06 -1.98 -10.74
CA VAL A 78 -7.21 -2.95 -11.46
C VAL A 78 -6.35 -2.27 -12.51
N SER A 79 -6.88 -1.34 -13.29
CA SER A 79 -6.10 -0.66 -14.33
C SER A 79 -5.02 0.24 -13.72
N HIS A 80 -5.35 1.03 -12.71
CA HIS A 80 -4.40 1.94 -12.07
C HIS A 80 -3.36 1.18 -11.22
N ASN A 81 -3.82 0.33 -10.29
CA ASN A 81 -2.93 -0.45 -9.42
C ASN A 81 -2.15 -1.51 -10.22
N GLY A 82 -2.72 -2.08 -11.27
CA GLY A 82 -2.07 -3.08 -12.12
C GLY A 82 -0.89 -2.51 -12.90
N VAL A 83 -1.05 -1.34 -13.52
CA VAL A 83 0.06 -0.66 -14.21
C VAL A 83 1.17 -0.33 -13.22
N PHE A 84 0.83 0.21 -12.06
CA PHE A 84 1.81 0.50 -11.02
C PHE A 84 2.55 -0.76 -10.54
N TRP A 85 1.83 -1.86 -10.33
CA TRP A 85 2.39 -3.15 -9.91
C TRP A 85 3.35 -3.75 -10.96
N LEU A 86 3.02 -3.63 -12.25
CA LEU A 86 3.88 -4.10 -13.35
C LEU A 86 5.17 -3.28 -13.44
N VAL A 87 5.05 -1.95 -13.40
CA VAL A 87 6.20 -1.05 -13.42
C VAL A 87 7.09 -1.31 -12.21
N HIS A 88 6.52 -1.48 -11.02
CA HIS A 88 7.28 -1.83 -9.83
C HIS A 88 7.97 -3.20 -9.95
N GLY A 89 7.30 -4.19 -10.53
CA GLY A 89 7.89 -5.50 -10.80
C GLY A 89 9.13 -5.42 -11.69
N LEU A 90 9.12 -4.53 -12.67
CA LEU A 90 10.30 -4.25 -13.51
C LEU A 90 11.45 -3.71 -12.68
N PHE A 91 11.20 -2.76 -11.77
CA PHE A 91 12.23 -2.27 -10.85
C PHE A 91 12.80 -3.43 -10.03
N VAL A 92 11.94 -4.16 -9.32
CA VAL A 92 12.33 -5.31 -8.47
C VAL A 92 13.20 -6.31 -9.23
N GLY A 93 12.82 -6.66 -10.48
CA GLY A 93 13.58 -7.60 -11.31
C GLY A 93 14.93 -7.08 -11.82
N ILE A 94 15.09 -5.76 -11.98
CA ILE A 94 16.34 -5.15 -12.45
C ILE A 94 17.34 -4.92 -11.30
N PHE A 95 16.90 -4.82 -10.05
CA PHE A 95 17.78 -4.50 -8.91
C PHE A 95 19.06 -5.38 -8.82
N PRO A 96 19.00 -6.71 -8.97
CA PRO A 96 20.21 -7.54 -8.95
C PRO A 96 21.20 -7.26 -10.09
N LEU A 97 20.72 -6.72 -11.22
CA LEU A 97 21.57 -6.32 -12.35
C LEU A 97 22.30 -5.01 -12.08
N ILE A 98 21.65 -4.08 -11.36
CA ILE A 98 22.22 -2.76 -11.00
C ILE A 98 23.13 -2.86 -9.77
N PHE A 99 22.84 -3.77 -8.84
CA PHE A 99 23.57 -3.94 -7.59
C PHE A 99 24.21 -5.35 -7.53
N PRO A 100 25.45 -5.54 -8.03
CA PRO A 100 26.08 -6.87 -8.13
C PRO A 100 26.26 -7.62 -6.81
N ARG A 101 26.21 -6.93 -5.67
CA ARG A 101 26.25 -7.53 -4.32
C ARG A 101 24.89 -8.06 -3.86
N MET A 102 23.81 -7.78 -4.59
CA MET A 102 22.47 -8.26 -4.29
C MET A 102 22.27 -9.65 -4.88
N ALA A 103 22.17 -10.66 -4.02
CA ALA A 103 21.88 -12.02 -4.45
C ALA A 103 20.46 -12.14 -5.01
N TRP A 104 20.30 -12.93 -6.08
CA TRP A 104 19.00 -13.30 -6.63
C TRP A 104 18.17 -14.07 -5.61
N THR A 105 16.85 -13.93 -5.69
CA THR A 105 15.95 -14.63 -4.78
C THR A 105 15.79 -16.08 -5.23
N SER A 106 15.65 -17.00 -4.27
CA SER A 106 15.32 -18.39 -4.59
C SER A 106 13.83 -18.54 -4.93
N PRO A 107 13.47 -19.25 -6.02
CA PRO A 107 12.07 -19.52 -6.35
C PRO A 107 11.29 -20.22 -5.22
N ARG A 108 11.97 -21.03 -4.40
CA ARG A 108 11.35 -21.74 -3.27
C ARG A 108 10.88 -20.80 -2.17
N VAL A 109 11.67 -19.76 -1.89
CA VAL A 109 11.33 -18.73 -0.90
C VAL A 109 10.09 -17.96 -1.36
N VAL A 110 10.07 -17.58 -2.64
CA VAL A 110 8.94 -16.87 -3.25
C VAL A 110 7.68 -17.73 -3.21
N ALA A 111 7.78 -19.01 -3.59
CA ALA A 111 6.65 -19.92 -3.57
C ALA A 111 6.09 -20.14 -2.15
N ALA A 112 6.95 -20.38 -1.16
CA ALA A 112 6.53 -20.56 0.22
C ALA A 112 5.85 -19.30 0.78
N ALA A 113 6.43 -18.13 0.53
CA ALA A 113 5.84 -16.86 0.94
C ALA A 113 4.50 -16.59 0.25
N ALA A 114 4.41 -16.84 -1.06
CA ALA A 114 3.19 -16.67 -1.84
C ALA A 114 2.05 -17.54 -1.28
N VAL A 115 2.32 -18.83 -1.01
CA VAL A 115 1.33 -19.75 -0.43
C VAL A 115 0.85 -19.24 0.93
N GLY A 116 1.76 -18.85 1.82
CA GLY A 116 1.40 -18.31 3.13
C GLY A 116 0.58 -17.03 3.05
N LEU A 117 0.96 -16.11 2.17
CA LEU A 117 0.26 -14.84 1.96
C LEU A 117 -1.14 -15.05 1.38
N VAL A 118 -1.27 -15.92 0.38
CA VAL A 118 -2.56 -16.27 -0.22
C VAL A 118 -3.45 -16.94 0.82
N ALA A 119 -2.95 -17.95 1.54
CA ALA A 119 -3.72 -18.64 2.58
C ALA A 119 -4.23 -17.65 3.64
N TYR A 120 -3.37 -16.76 4.13
CA TYR A 120 -3.74 -15.74 5.10
C TYR A 120 -4.86 -14.82 4.58
N HIS A 121 -4.74 -14.32 3.35
CA HIS A 121 -5.74 -13.41 2.77
C HIS A 121 -7.05 -14.13 2.44
N VAL A 122 -7.00 -15.38 1.99
CA VAL A 122 -8.19 -16.21 1.75
C VAL A 122 -8.94 -16.47 3.06
N VAL A 123 -8.23 -16.84 4.13
CA VAL A 123 -8.83 -17.02 5.45
C VAL A 123 -9.42 -15.72 5.96
N SER A 124 -8.68 -14.60 5.87
CA SER A 124 -9.18 -13.29 6.27
C SER A 124 -10.43 -12.87 5.49
N TYR A 125 -10.47 -13.13 4.18
CA TYR A 125 -11.64 -12.85 3.34
C TYR A 125 -12.84 -13.71 3.76
N ARG A 126 -12.65 -15.01 3.99
CA ARG A 126 -13.73 -15.93 4.33
C ARG A 126 -14.28 -15.71 5.74
N VAL A 127 -13.39 -15.60 6.73
CA VAL A 127 -13.77 -15.56 8.15
C VAL A 127 -14.19 -14.16 8.56
N ASN A 128 -13.38 -13.14 8.24
CA ASN A 128 -13.64 -11.78 8.70
C ASN A 128 -14.62 -11.09 7.75
N PHE A 129 -14.27 -11.03 6.45
CA PHE A 129 -15.05 -10.20 5.52
C PHE A 129 -16.44 -10.78 5.21
N VAL A 130 -16.52 -12.08 4.92
CA VAL A 130 -17.81 -12.75 4.66
C VAL A 130 -18.46 -13.22 5.96
N GLY A 131 -17.71 -13.89 6.84
CA GLY A 131 -18.25 -14.49 8.06
C GLY A 131 -18.74 -13.49 9.11
N GLN A 132 -18.15 -12.29 9.21
CA GLN A 132 -18.61 -11.26 10.15
C GLN A 132 -19.49 -10.17 9.50
N GLY A 133 -19.92 -10.35 8.25
CA GLY A 133 -20.80 -9.40 7.58
C GLY A 133 -20.14 -8.05 7.26
N GLU A 134 -18.80 -7.93 7.29
CA GLU A 134 -18.13 -6.65 6.99
C GLU A 134 -18.53 -6.10 5.60
N PHE A 135 -18.90 -6.97 4.65
CA PHE A 135 -19.33 -6.57 3.31
C PHE A 135 -20.60 -5.70 3.31
N GLU A 136 -21.47 -5.83 4.32
CA GLU A 136 -22.74 -5.09 4.44
C GLU A 136 -22.53 -3.63 4.86
N HIS A 137 -21.45 -3.36 5.61
CA HIS A 137 -21.17 -2.03 6.16
C HIS A 137 -19.92 -1.38 5.56
N SER A 138 -19.20 -2.09 4.68
CA SER A 138 -18.02 -1.56 4.02
C SER A 138 -18.37 -0.97 2.67
N GLY A 139 -18.12 0.31 2.49
CA GLY A 139 -18.26 0.94 1.18
C GLY A 139 -17.16 0.53 0.18
N PRO A 140 -17.49 0.40 -1.12
CA PRO A 140 -16.57 -0.02 -2.17
C PRO A 140 -15.38 0.95 -2.38
N VAL A 141 -15.58 2.25 -2.17
CA VAL A 141 -14.55 3.29 -2.34
C VAL A 141 -13.56 3.25 -1.19
N THR A 142 -14.02 3.04 0.05
CA THR A 142 -13.12 2.85 1.21
C THR A 142 -12.19 1.65 0.99
N ARG A 143 -12.73 0.53 0.50
CA ARG A 143 -11.95 -0.68 0.18
C ARG A 143 -10.98 -0.50 -0.98
N MET A 144 -11.28 0.40 -1.91
CA MET A 144 -10.36 0.81 -2.96
C MET A 144 -9.14 1.51 -2.39
N VAL A 145 -9.29 2.38 -1.39
CA VAL A 145 -8.18 3.20 -0.85
C VAL A 145 -7.31 2.47 0.17
N GLU A 146 -7.89 1.55 0.94
CA GLU A 146 -7.24 0.78 2.01
C GLU A 146 -5.84 0.22 1.64
N PRO A 147 -5.63 -0.38 0.45
CA PRO A 147 -4.35 -0.98 0.06
C PRO A 147 -3.25 0.05 -0.19
N TYR A 148 -3.61 1.24 -0.68
CA TYR A 148 -2.63 2.23 -1.16
C TYR A 148 -1.74 2.74 -0.03
N ARG A 149 -2.28 2.96 1.18
CA ARG A 149 -1.48 3.39 2.34
C ARG A 149 -0.39 2.38 2.68
N ARG A 150 -0.72 1.09 2.58
CA ARG A 150 0.22 0.00 2.88
C ARG A 150 1.27 -0.18 1.79
N VAL A 151 0.84 -0.22 0.54
CA VAL A 151 1.71 -0.40 -0.63
C VAL A 151 2.67 0.78 -0.78
N LEU A 152 2.19 2.02 -0.62
CA LEU A 152 3.02 3.22 -0.75
C LEU A 152 4.16 3.27 0.27
N VAL A 153 3.88 3.01 1.56
CA VAL A 153 4.92 2.98 2.61
C VAL A 153 5.99 1.95 2.29
N LEU A 154 5.57 0.78 1.80
CA LEU A 154 6.48 -0.28 1.41
C LEU A 154 7.35 0.15 0.21
N HIS A 155 6.76 0.74 -0.82
CA HIS A 155 7.49 1.20 -2.02
C HIS A 155 8.50 2.29 -1.66
N LEU A 156 8.11 3.26 -0.85
CA LEU A 156 9.04 4.29 -0.36
C LEU A 156 10.17 3.63 0.44
N THR A 157 9.87 2.69 1.33
CA THR A 157 10.89 1.99 2.13
C THR A 157 11.86 1.19 1.24
N VAL A 158 11.35 0.51 0.22
CA VAL A 158 12.14 -0.27 -0.74
C VAL A 158 13.01 0.63 -1.61
N ILE A 159 12.44 1.68 -2.19
CA ILE A 159 13.15 2.61 -3.08
C ILE A 159 14.24 3.33 -2.28
N PHE A 160 13.90 3.94 -1.14
CA PHE A 160 14.91 4.64 -0.33
C PHE A 160 15.91 3.69 0.33
N GLY A 161 15.49 2.49 0.73
CA GLY A 161 16.37 1.47 1.30
C GLY A 161 17.37 0.94 0.28
N ALA A 162 16.91 0.55 -0.91
CA ALA A 162 17.76 -0.02 -1.94
C ALA A 162 18.68 1.03 -2.60
N PHE A 163 18.19 2.23 -2.87
CA PHE A 163 19.04 3.34 -3.33
C PHE A 163 20.00 3.83 -2.24
N GLY A 164 19.57 3.86 -0.97
CA GLY A 164 20.42 4.25 0.15
C GLY A 164 21.59 3.28 0.36
N VAL A 165 21.32 1.97 0.39
CA VAL A 165 22.37 0.93 0.53
C VAL A 165 23.27 0.90 -0.70
N GLY A 166 22.67 1.08 -1.89
CA GLY A 166 23.36 1.10 -3.17
C GLY A 166 24.32 2.28 -3.36
N ALA A 167 23.94 3.49 -2.94
CA ALA A 167 24.72 4.71 -3.14
C ALA A 167 25.81 4.93 -2.08
N LEU A 168 25.57 4.51 -0.83
CA LEU A 168 26.47 4.79 0.30
C LEU A 168 27.40 3.61 0.64
N GLY A 169 27.15 2.41 0.11
CA GLY A 169 27.93 1.21 0.41
C GLY A 169 27.87 0.76 1.89
N SER A 170 27.09 1.46 2.72
CA SER A 170 26.97 1.27 4.17
C SER A 170 25.49 1.24 4.58
N PRO A 171 25.01 0.16 5.24
CA PRO A 171 23.62 0.00 5.69
C PRO A 171 23.13 1.11 6.64
N VAL A 172 24.04 1.76 7.38
CA VAL A 172 23.69 2.74 8.42
C VAL A 172 23.30 4.10 7.81
N GLY A 173 23.97 4.55 6.75
CA GLY A 173 23.65 5.82 6.08
C GLY A 173 22.28 5.79 5.40
N ALA A 174 21.92 4.64 4.83
CA ALA A 174 20.61 4.40 4.24
C ALA A 174 19.47 4.49 5.27
N LEU A 175 19.67 3.93 6.46
CA LEU A 175 18.72 3.99 7.56
C LEU A 175 18.50 5.44 8.03
N VAL A 176 19.57 6.23 8.14
CA VAL A 176 19.49 7.65 8.54
C VAL A 176 18.70 8.47 7.52
N VAL A 177 18.99 8.33 6.23
CA VAL A 177 18.26 9.04 5.17
C VAL A 177 16.79 8.63 5.13
N MET A 178 16.48 7.34 5.30
CA MET A 178 15.11 6.84 5.36
C MET A 178 14.33 7.45 6.54
N VAL A 179 14.93 7.49 7.74
CA VAL A 179 14.32 8.10 8.92
C VAL A 179 14.07 9.60 8.71
N VAL A 180 15.00 10.32 8.09
CA VAL A 180 14.84 11.75 7.78
C VAL A 180 13.71 11.99 6.77
N VAL A 181 13.69 11.24 5.66
CA VAL A 181 12.63 11.38 4.64
C VAL A 181 11.26 11.05 5.22
N LYS A 182 11.16 9.96 6.01
CA LYS A 182 9.92 9.58 6.69
C LYS A 182 9.45 10.68 7.65
N THR A 183 10.36 11.21 8.46
CA THR A 183 10.04 12.28 9.42
C THR A 183 9.53 13.53 8.71
N VAL A 184 10.14 13.91 7.57
CA VAL A 184 9.72 15.08 6.77
C VAL A 184 8.35 14.84 6.12
N LEU A 185 8.07 13.63 5.62
CA LEU A 185 6.78 13.28 5.04
C LEU A 185 5.67 13.26 6.10
N ASP A 186 5.94 12.71 7.28
CA ASP A 186 5.02 12.73 8.42
C ASP A 186 4.73 14.18 8.85
N PHE A 187 5.76 15.04 8.94
CA PHE A 187 5.59 16.46 9.28
C PHE A 187 4.76 17.24 8.24
N ARG A 188 4.97 16.97 6.94
CA ARG A 188 4.18 17.59 5.85
C ARG A 188 2.73 17.12 5.83
N GLY A 189 2.47 15.88 6.23
CA GLY A 189 1.11 15.35 6.41
C GLY A 189 0.32 16.18 7.44
N HIS A 190 0.93 16.44 8.60
CA HIS A 190 0.29 17.21 9.67
C HIS A 190 0.03 18.68 9.32
N TRP A 191 0.92 19.33 8.55
CA TRP A 191 0.72 20.73 8.16
C TRP A 191 -0.45 20.94 7.18
N LYS A 192 -0.73 19.95 6.32
CA LYS A 192 -1.83 20.03 5.35
C LYS A 192 -3.21 19.83 5.99
N GLU A 193 -3.27 19.17 7.15
CA GLU A 193 -4.49 19.06 7.98
C GLU A 193 -4.77 20.36 8.76
N HIS A 194 -3.72 21.01 9.29
CA HIS A 194 -3.88 22.28 10.03
C HIS A 194 -4.33 23.45 9.14
N ASP A 195 -3.89 23.51 7.89
CA ASP A 195 -4.28 24.60 6.98
C ASP A 195 -5.75 24.47 6.51
N ARG A 196 -6.28 23.25 6.46
CA ARG A 196 -7.70 22.97 6.18
C ARG A 196 -8.61 23.23 7.38
N ALA A 197 -8.14 22.92 8.59
CA ALA A 197 -8.86 23.24 9.82
C ALA A 197 -8.98 24.76 10.02
N ARG A 198 -7.91 25.53 9.74
CA ARG A 198 -7.95 27.00 9.80
C ARG A 198 -8.89 27.61 8.76
N ARG A 199 -8.87 27.16 7.50
CA ARG A 199 -9.78 27.70 6.46
C ARG A 199 -11.27 27.42 6.75
N ARG A 200 -11.61 26.28 7.37
CA ARG A 200 -12.97 25.98 7.84
C ARG A 200 -13.38 26.88 9.01
N ALA A 201 -12.48 27.16 9.95
CA ALA A 201 -12.74 28.08 11.06
C ALA A 201 -12.87 29.54 10.59
N SER A 202 -12.12 29.96 9.57
CA SER A 202 -12.19 31.33 9.02
C SER A 202 -13.40 31.56 8.13
N GLY A 203 -13.94 30.52 7.48
CA GLY A 203 -15.15 30.61 6.66
C GLY A 203 -16.46 30.62 7.46
N ALA A 204 -16.45 30.18 8.72
CA ALA A 204 -17.62 30.13 9.59
C ALA A 204 -17.86 31.42 10.41
N VAL A 205 -16.92 32.39 10.37
CA VAL A 205 -16.98 33.64 11.16
C VAL A 205 -17.33 34.86 10.28
N GLY A 206 -17.60 34.65 8.98
CA GLY A 206 -17.71 35.70 7.97
C GLY A 206 -19.12 36.13 7.54
N GLU A 207 -20.19 35.64 8.15
CA GLU A 207 -21.55 36.16 7.91
C GLU A 207 -22.21 36.62 9.21
N PRO A 208 -22.11 37.91 9.55
CA PRO A 208 -23.21 38.63 10.18
C PRO A 208 -24.12 39.23 9.09
N GLU A 209 -25.43 39.11 9.31
CA GLU A 209 -26.53 39.67 8.50
C GLU A 209 -26.34 41.12 8.04
#